data_AF-A0A0E0QWN8-F1
#
_entry.id   AF-A0A0E0QWN8-F1
#
_cell.length_a   1.000
_cell.length_b   1.000
_cell.length_c   1.000
_cell.angle_alpha   90.00
_cell.angle_beta   90.00
_cell.angle_gamma   90.00
#
_symmetry.space_group_name_H-M   'P 1'
#
loop_
_entity.id
_entity.type
_entity.pdbx_description
1 polymer ?
#
loop_
_entity_poly.entity_id
_entity_poly.type
_entity_poly.pdbx_seq_one_letter_code
_entity_poly.pdbx_strand_id
1 'polypeptide(L)'
;MNPSPLHTPFLIAISSPLDPISVLNQTHHNISSSTTMSAYCGKYKDELIKNAAYIGTPGKGILAADESTGTIGKRFASINVENVEDNRRAFRELLFCTPGALQYISGVILFDETLYQKTKDGKPFVDVLKEAGALPGIKVDKGTIEVAGTDKETTTQGHDDLGKQCAKYYEAGARFAKWRAVLKIGPNQPSQLAIDLNAQGLACYAIICQENGLVPIVEPEILVDGPHDIDRCAYVSEVVLAACYKALNEHHVLLEGTLLKPNMVTPGSDAKKVAPEVIAEYTVRTLQRTVPPAVPAIVFLSGGQSEEEATLNLNAMNKLSAKKPWSLSFSFGRALQQSTLKAWAGKTENVEKARAAFLVRCKANSEATLGTYKGDAVLGEGAAESLHVKDYNCIGCCRSSSSSHSSTSPADGGTPPPPRRAGATRPPVVSPRSCCCRGAPAASWRHASRTPTCRRRRNAPRTTTRPTAGGSGCGRTPRSWTTPSSRAPCVADQLRLVFDHAAGDYHGVPGVETRVLDFGSTRGFLADVPANSSARRDYCLP
;
A
#
# COMPACT_ATOMS: atom_id res chain seq x y z
N MET A 1 18.63 78.99 -56.74
CA MET A 1 19.31 80.12 -56.10
C MET A 1 18.78 80.25 -54.69
N ASN A 2 19.70 80.07 -53.74
CA ASN A 2 19.72 80.42 -52.31
C ASN A 2 18.85 81.62 -51.87
N PRO A 3 18.57 81.82 -50.54
CA PRO A 3 19.47 81.43 -49.45
C PRO A 3 18.82 81.01 -48.09
N SER A 4 19.64 80.34 -47.26
CA SER A 4 19.65 80.40 -45.78
C SER A 4 20.20 81.79 -45.33
N PRO A 5 20.75 82.08 -44.12
CA PRO A 5 20.73 81.46 -42.78
C PRO A 5 20.33 82.55 -41.71
N LEU A 6 20.26 82.34 -40.38
CA LEU A 6 21.39 82.38 -39.43
C LEU A 6 20.89 82.25 -37.97
N HIS A 7 21.64 81.44 -37.22
CA HIS A 7 22.06 81.54 -35.81
C HIS A 7 21.12 81.92 -34.66
N THR A 8 21.09 81.04 -33.65
CA THR A 8 21.59 81.35 -32.28
C THR A 8 21.75 80.05 -31.46
N PRO A 9 22.78 79.93 -30.58
CA PRO A 9 22.96 78.72 -29.76
C PRO A 9 22.93 78.96 -28.23
N PHE A 10 22.72 77.84 -27.51
CA PHE A 10 22.95 77.49 -26.09
C PHE A 10 22.16 78.19 -24.96
N LEU A 11 21.32 77.43 -24.23
CA LEU A 11 21.70 76.74 -22.98
C LEU A 11 20.56 75.87 -22.36
N ILE A 12 20.88 74.58 -22.18
CA ILE A 12 20.56 73.62 -21.09
C ILE A 12 19.12 73.57 -20.51
N ALA A 13 18.43 72.47 -20.80
CA ALA A 13 17.39 71.88 -19.94
C ALA A 13 17.70 70.40 -19.67
N ILE A 14 17.52 70.02 -18.42
CA ILE A 14 17.82 68.72 -17.80
C ILE A 14 16.83 67.67 -18.32
N SER A 15 17.33 66.58 -18.94
CA SER A 15 16.49 65.47 -19.40
C SER A 15 16.22 64.46 -18.28
N SER A 16 14.95 64.15 -18.06
CA SER A 16 14.44 63.07 -17.22
C SER A 16 14.89 61.67 -17.73
N PRO A 17 14.99 60.65 -16.86
CA PRO A 17 15.57 59.35 -17.20
C PRO A 17 14.64 58.48 -18.07
N LEU A 18 15.26 57.78 -19.01
CA LEU A 18 14.67 56.88 -20.00
C LEU A 18 14.14 55.57 -19.37
N ASP A 19 13.05 55.08 -19.94
CA ASP A 19 12.35 53.82 -19.61
C ASP A 19 13.25 52.57 -19.68
N PRO A 20 13.19 51.65 -18.70
CA PRO A 20 14.03 50.45 -18.66
C PRO A 20 13.47 49.25 -19.44
N ILE A 21 12.76 49.47 -20.55
CA ILE A 21 12.14 48.40 -21.37
C ILE A 21 12.67 48.46 -22.81
N SER A 22 13.99 48.43 -23.00
CA SER A 22 14.54 48.15 -24.34
C SER A 22 15.94 47.52 -24.37
N VAL A 23 16.52 47.14 -23.22
CA VAL A 23 17.92 46.63 -23.15
C VAL A 23 18.01 45.15 -22.73
N LEU A 24 16.93 44.38 -22.84
CA LEU A 24 16.91 42.95 -22.42
C LEU A 24 16.76 41.94 -23.56
N ASN A 25 16.89 42.35 -24.83
CA ASN A 25 16.62 41.46 -25.97
C ASN A 25 17.83 41.01 -26.82
N GLN A 26 19.07 41.18 -26.35
CA GLN A 26 20.25 40.73 -27.13
C GLN A 26 21.37 40.08 -26.30
N THR A 27 21.03 39.19 -25.37
CA THR A 27 22.01 38.22 -24.82
C THR A 27 21.31 36.93 -24.35
N HIS A 28 20.92 36.06 -25.27
CA HIS A 28 20.68 34.64 -24.94
C HIS A 28 21.23 33.75 -26.05
N HIS A 29 22.56 33.63 -26.08
CA HIS A 29 23.23 32.51 -26.72
C HIS A 29 22.95 31.23 -25.91
N ASN A 30 22.44 30.20 -26.58
CA ASN A 30 22.54 28.77 -26.25
C ASN A 30 22.53 28.39 -24.76
N ILE A 31 21.36 28.45 -24.13
CA ILE A 31 21.02 27.48 -23.09
C ILE A 31 20.39 26.30 -23.82
N SER A 32 21.12 25.19 -23.93
CA SER A 32 20.53 23.90 -24.27
C SER A 32 19.42 23.63 -23.26
N SER A 33 18.16 23.82 -23.65
CA SER A 33 17.01 23.51 -22.81
C SER A 33 16.88 21.99 -22.72
N SER A 34 17.65 21.39 -21.82
CA SER A 34 17.20 20.15 -21.17
C SER A 34 15.93 20.51 -20.40
N THR A 35 14.79 20.51 -21.08
CA THR A 35 13.48 20.64 -20.46
C THR A 35 13.30 19.42 -19.58
N THR A 36 13.65 19.54 -18.29
CA THR A 36 13.44 18.49 -17.30
C THR A 36 11.93 18.30 -17.19
N MET A 37 11.39 17.30 -17.88
CA MET A 37 9.98 16.96 -17.79
C MET A 37 9.66 16.62 -16.33
N SER A 38 8.60 17.22 -15.77
CA SER A 38 8.21 17.00 -14.37
C SER A 38 7.85 15.54 -14.05
N ALA A 39 7.48 14.75 -15.07
CA ALA A 39 7.17 13.34 -14.96
C ALA A 39 8.07 12.51 -15.89
N TYR A 40 8.50 11.35 -15.41
CA TYR A 40 9.20 10.36 -16.20
C TYR A 40 8.25 9.76 -17.26
N CYS A 41 8.65 9.91 -18.51
CA CYS A 41 7.90 9.41 -19.66
C CYS A 41 8.66 8.24 -20.30
N GLY A 42 8.46 7.03 -19.78
CA GLY A 42 9.05 5.80 -20.33
C GLY A 42 8.38 5.34 -21.63
N LYS A 43 8.87 4.23 -22.19
CA LYS A 43 8.38 3.64 -23.46
C LYS A 43 6.89 3.27 -23.47
N TYR A 44 6.27 3.08 -22.31
CA TYR A 44 4.86 2.72 -22.16
C TYR A 44 3.93 3.92 -21.94
N LYS A 45 4.43 5.16 -21.99
CA LYS A 45 3.67 6.38 -21.67
C LYS A 45 2.25 6.39 -22.24
N ASP A 46 2.11 6.24 -23.55
CA ASP A 46 0.80 6.36 -24.21
C ASP A 46 -0.12 5.19 -23.88
N GLU A 47 0.43 3.98 -23.70
CA GLU A 47 -0.33 2.80 -23.26
C GLU A 47 -0.83 2.96 -21.83
N LEU A 48 -0.01 3.49 -20.92
CA LEU A 48 -0.40 3.76 -19.54
C LEU A 48 -1.57 4.75 -19.48
N ILE A 49 -1.46 5.87 -20.21
CA ILE A 49 -2.51 6.89 -20.27
C ILE A 49 -3.81 6.29 -20.83
N LYS A 50 -3.70 5.55 -21.95
CA LYS A 50 -4.85 4.90 -22.58
C LYS A 50 -5.54 3.90 -21.67
N ASN A 51 -4.78 3.03 -20.99
CA ASN A 51 -5.33 2.00 -20.12
C ASN A 51 -5.94 2.61 -18.84
N ALA A 52 -5.31 3.62 -18.25
CA ALA A 52 -5.84 4.33 -17.08
C ALA A 52 -7.16 5.05 -17.42
N ALA A 53 -7.22 5.75 -18.56
CA ALA A 53 -8.45 6.36 -19.06
C ALA A 53 -9.54 5.30 -19.36
N TYR A 54 -9.17 4.16 -19.96
CA TYR A 54 -10.11 3.06 -20.22
C TYR A 54 -10.72 2.50 -18.93
N ILE A 55 -9.91 2.33 -17.88
CA ILE A 55 -10.43 1.87 -16.58
C ILE A 55 -11.48 2.85 -16.03
N GLY A 56 -11.29 4.15 -16.26
CA GLY A 56 -12.22 5.23 -15.93
C GLY A 56 -13.45 5.38 -16.83
N THR A 57 -13.73 4.44 -17.73
CA THR A 57 -14.90 4.53 -18.64
C THR A 57 -16.21 4.68 -17.86
N PRO A 58 -17.06 5.69 -18.16
CA PRO A 58 -18.37 5.85 -17.53
C PRO A 58 -19.23 4.57 -17.66
N GLY A 59 -19.91 4.17 -16.59
CA GLY A 59 -20.67 2.93 -16.55
C GLY A 59 -19.83 1.68 -16.24
N LYS A 60 -18.51 1.80 -16.03
CA LYS A 60 -17.64 0.67 -15.69
C LYS A 60 -16.84 0.92 -14.42
N GLY A 61 -16.42 -0.16 -13.78
CA GLY A 61 -15.47 -0.13 -12.66
C GLY A 61 -14.65 -1.41 -12.57
N ILE A 62 -14.00 -1.62 -11.42
CA ILE A 62 -13.04 -2.71 -11.20
C ILE A 62 -13.63 -3.76 -10.25
N LEU A 63 -13.53 -5.03 -10.63
CA LEU A 63 -13.70 -6.16 -9.72
C LEU A 63 -12.37 -6.44 -9.01
N ALA A 64 -12.33 -6.29 -7.68
CA ALA A 64 -11.15 -6.65 -6.90
C ALA A 64 -11.25 -8.12 -6.44
N ALA A 65 -10.69 -9.04 -7.23
CA ALA A 65 -10.67 -10.49 -6.98
C ALA A 65 -9.26 -10.98 -6.56
N ASP A 66 -8.50 -10.11 -5.91
CA ASP A 66 -7.09 -10.27 -5.53
C ASP A 66 -6.89 -10.72 -4.09
N GLU A 67 -7.90 -11.38 -3.50
CA GLU A 67 -7.76 -11.95 -2.18
C GLU A 67 -6.64 -13.00 -2.16
N SER A 68 -5.66 -12.82 -1.27
CA SER A 68 -4.62 -13.82 -1.03
C SER A 68 -5.24 -15.14 -0.56
N THR A 69 -4.49 -16.25 -0.67
CA THR A 69 -4.94 -17.58 -0.22
C THR A 69 -5.49 -17.56 1.22
N GLY A 70 -4.85 -16.82 2.14
CA GLY A 70 -5.35 -16.66 3.51
C GLY A 70 -6.62 -15.81 3.60
N THR A 71 -6.74 -14.78 2.77
CA THR A 71 -7.89 -13.86 2.76
C THR A 71 -9.14 -14.51 2.19
N ILE A 72 -9.03 -15.20 1.05
CA ILE A 72 -10.15 -15.96 0.46
C ILE A 72 -10.55 -17.15 1.33
N GLY A 73 -9.59 -17.75 2.05
CA GLY A 73 -9.89 -18.79 3.04
C GLY A 73 -10.84 -18.33 4.14
N LYS A 74 -10.65 -17.11 4.68
CA LYS A 74 -11.59 -16.52 5.65
C LYS A 74 -12.99 -16.33 5.05
N ARG A 75 -13.08 -15.97 3.76
CA ARG A 75 -14.36 -15.83 3.06
C ARG A 75 -15.04 -17.18 2.84
N PHE A 76 -14.31 -18.20 2.39
CA PHE A 76 -14.86 -19.55 2.20
C PHE A 76 -15.29 -20.19 3.53
N ALA A 77 -14.54 -19.97 4.61
CA ALA A 77 -14.93 -20.44 5.94
C ALA A 77 -16.31 -19.89 6.37
N SER A 78 -16.67 -18.66 5.98
CA SER A 78 -17.98 -18.07 6.31
C SER A 78 -19.18 -18.75 5.65
N ILE A 79 -18.93 -19.53 4.58
CA ILE A 79 -19.94 -20.32 3.86
C ILE A 79 -19.66 -21.83 3.96
N ASN A 80 -18.80 -22.24 4.90
CA ASN A 80 -18.39 -23.64 5.12
C ASN A 80 -17.78 -24.32 3.87
N VAL A 81 -17.02 -23.58 3.07
CA VAL A 81 -16.29 -24.10 1.91
C VAL A 81 -14.81 -24.28 2.26
N GLU A 82 -14.22 -25.38 1.81
CA GLU A 82 -12.79 -25.65 2.03
C GLU A 82 -11.90 -24.78 1.14
N ASN A 83 -10.80 -24.26 1.70
CA ASN A 83 -9.84 -23.43 0.97
C ASN A 83 -8.80 -24.27 0.20
N VAL A 84 -9.26 -24.97 -0.84
CA VAL A 84 -8.41 -25.68 -1.81
C VAL A 84 -8.34 -24.93 -3.12
N GLU A 85 -7.30 -25.18 -3.91
CA GLU A 85 -7.06 -24.50 -5.20
C GLU A 85 -8.25 -24.62 -6.14
N ASP A 86 -8.86 -25.81 -6.25
CA ASP A 86 -9.98 -26.03 -7.15
C ASP A 86 -11.21 -25.18 -6.79
N ASN A 87 -11.49 -24.98 -5.48
CA ASN A 87 -12.57 -24.09 -5.03
C ASN A 87 -12.24 -22.62 -5.30
N ARG A 88 -10.98 -22.21 -5.15
CA ARG A 88 -10.55 -20.84 -5.49
C ARG A 88 -10.73 -20.60 -6.99
N ARG A 89 -10.23 -21.51 -7.83
CA ARG A 89 -10.40 -21.51 -9.28
C ARG A 89 -11.89 -21.47 -9.67
N ALA A 90 -12.71 -22.35 -9.10
CA ALA A 90 -14.15 -22.43 -9.40
C ALA A 90 -14.90 -21.13 -9.05
N PHE A 91 -14.57 -20.51 -7.92
CA PHE A 91 -15.18 -19.23 -7.56
C PHE A 91 -14.75 -18.09 -8.50
N ARG A 92 -13.48 -18.06 -8.92
CA ARG A 92 -12.99 -17.07 -9.90
C ARG A 92 -13.61 -17.27 -11.28
N GLU A 93 -13.70 -18.53 -11.72
CA GLU A 93 -14.37 -18.90 -12.96
C GLU A 93 -15.85 -18.51 -12.94
N LEU A 94 -16.54 -18.71 -11.82
CA LEU A 94 -17.93 -18.26 -11.64
C LEU A 94 -18.05 -16.75 -11.92
N LEU A 95 -17.20 -15.93 -11.32
CA LEU A 95 -17.21 -14.47 -11.49
C LEU A 95 -16.88 -14.07 -12.93
N PHE A 96 -15.79 -14.59 -13.50
CA PHE A 96 -15.27 -14.15 -14.80
C PHE A 96 -16.11 -14.67 -15.97
N CYS A 97 -16.77 -15.82 -15.81
CA CYS A 97 -17.63 -16.41 -16.83
C CYS A 97 -19.11 -16.13 -16.59
N THR A 98 -19.48 -15.15 -15.74
CA THR A 98 -20.87 -14.71 -15.59
C THR A 98 -21.33 -13.97 -16.86
N PRO A 99 -22.34 -14.48 -17.60
CA PRO A 99 -22.82 -13.82 -18.82
C PRO A 99 -23.32 -12.40 -18.54
N GLY A 100 -22.86 -11.44 -19.34
CA GLY A 100 -23.30 -10.04 -19.23
C GLY A 100 -22.74 -9.25 -18.04
N ALA A 101 -21.94 -9.84 -17.14
CA ALA A 101 -21.37 -9.10 -16.01
C ALA A 101 -20.19 -8.23 -16.45
N LEU A 102 -19.28 -8.77 -17.27
CA LEU A 102 -18.04 -8.08 -17.65
C LEU A 102 -18.23 -6.82 -18.50
N GLN A 103 -19.41 -6.60 -19.10
CA GLN A 103 -19.71 -5.33 -19.77
C GLN A 103 -19.67 -4.12 -18.83
N TYR A 104 -19.91 -4.35 -17.53
CA TYR A 104 -19.89 -3.34 -16.46
C TYR A 104 -18.52 -3.23 -15.77
N ILE A 105 -17.54 -4.04 -16.21
CA ILE A 105 -16.23 -4.16 -15.57
C ILE A 105 -15.15 -3.73 -16.57
N SER A 106 -14.40 -2.69 -16.26
CA SER A 106 -13.27 -2.22 -17.07
C SER A 106 -11.97 -2.95 -16.74
N GLY A 107 -11.84 -3.48 -15.52
CA GLY A 107 -10.68 -4.27 -15.12
C GLY A 107 -10.96 -5.22 -13.95
N VAL A 108 -10.12 -6.24 -13.82
CA VAL A 108 -10.18 -7.20 -12.71
C VAL A 108 -8.82 -7.30 -12.05
N ILE A 109 -8.73 -7.02 -10.75
CA ILE A 109 -7.49 -7.23 -9.99
C ILE A 109 -7.44 -8.70 -9.60
N LEU A 110 -6.36 -9.37 -9.95
CA LEU A 110 -6.10 -10.78 -9.68
C LEU A 110 -5.03 -10.93 -8.60
N PHE A 111 -5.07 -12.06 -7.90
CA PHE A 111 -3.94 -12.54 -7.11
C PHE A 111 -2.98 -13.34 -8.01
N ASP A 112 -1.72 -13.47 -7.60
CA ASP A 112 -0.66 -14.15 -8.36
C ASP A 112 -1.09 -15.54 -8.85
N GLU A 113 -1.67 -16.36 -7.97
CA GLU A 113 -2.22 -17.68 -8.32
C GLU A 113 -3.25 -17.59 -9.47
N THR A 114 -4.18 -16.63 -9.39
CA THR A 114 -5.29 -16.52 -10.35
C THR A 114 -4.85 -16.00 -11.71
N LEU A 115 -3.77 -15.21 -11.78
CA LEU A 115 -3.24 -14.70 -13.06
C LEU A 115 -2.81 -15.85 -13.99
N TYR A 116 -2.30 -16.95 -13.43
CA TYR A 116 -1.84 -18.12 -14.17
C TYR A 116 -2.84 -19.28 -14.18
N GLN A 117 -3.98 -19.12 -13.51
CA GLN A 117 -5.05 -20.12 -13.50
C GLN A 117 -5.84 -20.15 -14.81
N LYS A 118 -6.50 -21.28 -15.02
CA LYS A 118 -7.34 -21.58 -16.18
C LYS A 118 -8.76 -21.95 -15.71
N THR A 119 -9.72 -21.70 -16.58
CA THR A 119 -11.06 -22.29 -16.52
C THR A 119 -10.99 -23.82 -16.52
N LYS A 120 -12.09 -24.49 -16.18
CA LYS A 120 -12.16 -25.94 -16.20
C LYS A 120 -11.89 -26.51 -17.60
N ASP A 121 -12.26 -25.75 -18.63
CA ASP A 121 -12.05 -26.09 -20.04
C ASP A 121 -10.66 -25.71 -20.57
N GLY A 122 -9.74 -25.28 -19.69
CA GLY A 122 -8.33 -25.05 -20.02
C GLY A 122 -8.00 -23.66 -20.57
N LYS A 123 -8.98 -22.77 -20.71
CA LYS A 123 -8.76 -21.38 -21.16
C LYS A 123 -8.18 -20.53 -20.03
N PRO A 124 -7.06 -19.80 -20.24
CA PRO A 124 -6.50 -18.88 -19.25
C PRO A 124 -7.49 -17.79 -18.84
N PHE A 125 -7.56 -17.45 -17.55
CA PHE A 125 -8.46 -16.39 -17.10
C PHE A 125 -8.13 -15.03 -17.71
N VAL A 126 -6.85 -14.74 -17.95
CA VAL A 126 -6.43 -13.51 -18.64
C VAL A 126 -7.06 -13.38 -20.02
N ASP A 127 -7.24 -14.48 -20.74
CA ASP A 127 -7.84 -14.46 -22.09
C ASP A 127 -9.36 -14.31 -22.00
N VAL A 128 -10.01 -14.96 -21.02
CA VAL A 128 -11.43 -14.74 -20.71
C VAL A 128 -11.72 -13.26 -20.47
N LEU A 129 -10.88 -12.58 -19.68
CA LEU A 129 -11.04 -11.16 -19.36
C LEU A 129 -10.80 -10.27 -20.59
N LYS A 130 -9.71 -10.51 -21.33
CA LYS A 130 -9.37 -9.73 -22.54
C LYS A 130 -10.46 -9.81 -23.61
N GLU A 131 -11.00 -10.99 -23.87
CA GLU A 131 -12.08 -11.17 -24.86
C GLU A 131 -13.37 -10.45 -24.46
N ALA A 132 -13.64 -10.35 -23.16
CA ALA A 132 -14.76 -9.57 -22.63
C ALA A 132 -14.47 -8.06 -22.53
N GLY A 133 -13.26 -7.62 -22.92
CA GLY A 133 -12.83 -6.23 -22.85
C GLY A 133 -12.47 -5.75 -21.43
N ALA A 134 -12.30 -6.64 -20.45
CA ALA A 134 -11.81 -6.27 -19.13
C ALA A 134 -10.28 -6.40 -19.07
N LEU A 135 -9.59 -5.36 -18.62
CA LEU A 135 -8.14 -5.44 -18.42
C LEU A 135 -7.82 -6.37 -17.25
N PRO A 136 -6.87 -7.31 -17.37
CA PRO A 136 -6.31 -8.01 -16.22
C PRO A 136 -5.39 -7.07 -15.42
N GLY A 137 -5.54 -7.05 -14.11
CA GLY A 137 -4.66 -6.37 -13.18
C GLY A 137 -4.10 -7.31 -12.14
N ILE A 138 -3.01 -6.91 -11.46
CA ILE A 138 -2.30 -7.78 -10.53
C ILE A 138 -2.03 -7.07 -9.19
N LYS A 139 -2.29 -7.75 -8.08
CA LYS A 139 -1.81 -7.30 -6.77
C LYS A 139 -0.32 -7.62 -6.64
N VAL A 140 0.49 -6.61 -6.32
CA VAL A 140 1.96 -6.77 -6.23
C VAL A 140 2.54 -6.44 -4.85
N ASP A 141 1.76 -5.88 -3.93
CA ASP A 141 2.18 -5.76 -2.53
C ASP A 141 2.30 -7.12 -1.84
N LYS A 142 3.29 -7.25 -0.95
CA LYS A 142 3.52 -8.44 -0.12
C LYS A 142 2.90 -8.32 1.27
N GLY A 143 1.95 -7.39 1.44
CA GLY A 143 1.25 -7.13 2.70
C GLY A 143 1.97 -6.14 3.61
N THR A 144 1.37 -5.92 4.78
CA THR A 144 1.78 -4.91 5.75
C THR A 144 2.65 -5.49 6.86
N ILE A 145 3.58 -4.69 7.36
CA ILE A 145 4.31 -4.94 8.61
C ILE A 145 4.13 -3.78 9.57
N GLU A 146 4.23 -4.05 10.87
CA GLU A 146 4.17 -3.01 11.90
C GLU A 146 5.45 -2.16 11.89
N VAL A 147 5.30 -0.85 12.09
CA VAL A 147 6.40 0.10 12.20
C VAL A 147 6.83 0.20 13.66
N ALA A 148 8.07 -0.18 13.95
CA ALA A 148 8.62 -0.10 15.31
C ALA A 148 8.56 1.33 15.85
N GLY A 149 8.20 1.47 17.14
CA GLY A 149 8.06 2.78 17.78
C GLY A 149 6.73 3.49 17.51
N THR A 150 5.81 2.88 16.78
CA THR A 150 4.43 3.37 16.59
C THR A 150 3.43 2.53 17.39
N ASP A 151 2.21 3.04 17.57
CA ASP A 151 1.11 2.27 18.16
C ASP A 151 0.40 1.45 17.08
N LYS A 152 1.05 0.34 16.71
CA LYS A 152 0.58 -0.67 15.73
C LYS A 152 0.18 -0.06 14.38
N GLU A 153 0.90 0.97 13.95
CA GLU A 153 0.80 1.48 12.59
C GLU A 153 1.65 0.62 11.66
N THR A 154 1.35 0.68 10.37
CA THR A 154 1.95 -0.24 9.39
C THR A 154 2.59 0.49 8.24
N THR A 155 3.61 -0.15 7.65
CA THR A 155 4.08 0.13 6.28
C THR A 155 3.90 -1.12 5.43
N THR A 156 3.95 -0.98 4.11
CA THR A 156 3.69 -2.07 3.17
C THR A 156 4.98 -2.52 2.50
N GLN A 157 5.15 -3.83 2.36
CA GLN A 157 6.33 -4.45 1.75
C GLN A 157 6.06 -4.89 0.32
N GLY A 158 7.13 -5.09 -0.46
CA GLY A 158 7.04 -5.67 -1.81
C GLY A 158 7.97 -5.07 -2.85
N HIS A 159 8.74 -4.02 -2.53
CA HIS A 159 9.62 -3.33 -3.48
C HIS A 159 10.77 -4.19 -3.98
N ASP A 160 11.26 -5.12 -3.16
CA ASP A 160 12.34 -6.04 -3.55
C ASP A 160 11.95 -6.88 -4.78
N ASP A 161 12.76 -6.75 -5.84
CA ASP A 161 12.56 -7.34 -7.16
C ASP A 161 11.22 -6.97 -7.85
N LEU A 162 10.57 -5.90 -7.43
CA LEU A 162 9.26 -5.50 -7.97
C LEU A 162 9.31 -5.26 -9.49
N GLY A 163 10.34 -4.60 -10.01
CA GLY A 163 10.47 -4.35 -11.46
C GLY A 163 10.51 -5.65 -12.28
N LYS A 164 11.25 -6.65 -11.82
CA LYS A 164 11.30 -7.99 -12.47
C LYS A 164 9.94 -8.69 -12.42
N GLN A 165 9.21 -8.54 -11.32
CA GLN A 165 7.87 -9.10 -11.19
C GLN A 165 6.88 -8.38 -12.11
N CYS A 166 6.89 -7.05 -12.15
CA CYS A 166 6.05 -6.25 -13.04
C CYS A 166 6.26 -6.61 -14.52
N ALA A 167 7.52 -6.79 -14.95
CA ALA A 167 7.81 -7.23 -16.32
C ALA A 167 7.17 -8.59 -16.65
N LYS A 168 7.31 -9.57 -15.75
CA LYS A 168 6.67 -10.90 -15.91
C LYS A 168 5.14 -10.81 -15.92
N TYR A 169 4.55 -9.98 -15.08
CA TYR A 169 3.10 -9.80 -15.05
C TYR A 169 2.57 -9.12 -16.31
N TYR A 170 3.32 -8.15 -16.85
CA TYR A 170 3.01 -7.53 -18.13
C TYR A 170 3.02 -8.55 -19.27
N GLU A 171 4.02 -9.42 -19.32
CA GLU A 171 4.12 -10.55 -20.27
C GLU A 171 2.95 -11.55 -20.11
N ALA A 172 2.55 -11.85 -18.86
CA ALA A 172 1.39 -12.68 -18.56
C ALA A 172 0.05 -12.03 -18.94
N GLY A 173 0.03 -10.74 -19.31
CA GLY A 173 -1.13 -10.03 -19.81
C GLY A 173 -1.77 -9.03 -18.86
N ALA A 174 -1.18 -8.79 -17.68
CA ALA A 174 -1.61 -7.71 -16.80
C ALA A 174 -1.31 -6.34 -17.44
N ARG A 175 -2.18 -5.36 -17.18
CA ARG A 175 -2.03 -3.97 -17.68
C ARG A 175 -2.14 -2.90 -16.60
N PHE A 176 -2.47 -3.31 -15.39
CA PHE A 176 -2.43 -2.45 -14.23
C PHE A 176 -2.04 -3.26 -12.99
N ALA A 177 -1.57 -2.58 -11.97
CA ALA A 177 -1.16 -3.17 -10.71
C ALA A 177 -1.93 -2.54 -9.56
N LYS A 178 -1.90 -3.19 -8.40
CA LYS A 178 -2.48 -2.67 -7.16
C LYS A 178 -1.50 -2.84 -6.00
N TRP A 179 -1.37 -1.79 -5.19
CA TRP A 179 -0.61 -1.79 -3.95
C TRP A 179 -1.39 -1.11 -2.83
N ARG A 180 -1.68 -1.86 -1.76
CA ARG A 180 -2.46 -1.37 -0.62
C ARG A 180 -1.58 -0.94 0.56
N ALA A 181 -1.59 0.35 0.85
CA ALA A 181 -1.14 0.91 2.12
C ALA A 181 -2.30 1.00 3.12
N VAL A 182 -1.99 0.93 4.42
CA VAL A 182 -2.99 0.93 5.50
C VAL A 182 -2.62 1.95 6.56
N LEU A 183 -3.56 2.86 6.84
CA LEU A 183 -3.44 3.88 7.87
C LEU A 183 -4.64 3.78 8.82
N LYS A 184 -4.47 4.24 10.07
CA LYS A 184 -5.49 4.16 11.12
C LYS A 184 -5.83 5.54 11.64
N ILE A 185 -7.08 5.76 12.02
CA ILE A 185 -7.48 6.95 12.79
C ILE A 185 -7.55 6.55 14.26
N GLY A 186 -6.77 7.24 15.08
CA GLY A 186 -6.74 7.07 16.52
C GLY A 186 -6.44 8.39 17.22
N PRO A 187 -6.26 8.39 18.55
CA PRO A 187 -5.93 9.61 19.29
C PRO A 187 -4.64 10.28 18.79
N ASN A 188 -3.63 9.48 18.42
CA ASN A 188 -2.33 9.93 17.94
C ASN A 188 -2.00 9.39 16.53
N GLN A 189 -2.98 8.81 15.84
CA GLN A 189 -2.83 8.18 14.53
C GLN A 189 -3.70 8.89 13.47
N PRO A 190 -3.26 8.93 12.20
CA PRO A 190 -1.98 8.41 11.73
C PRO A 190 -0.82 9.33 12.14
N SER A 191 0.30 8.76 12.56
CA SER A 191 1.52 9.53 12.85
C SER A 191 2.16 10.03 11.55
N GLN A 192 2.96 11.08 11.66
CA GLN A 192 3.72 11.59 10.50
C GLN A 192 4.61 10.51 9.89
N LEU A 193 5.25 9.69 10.72
CA LEU A 193 6.08 8.57 10.26
C LEU A 193 5.27 7.56 9.42
N ALA A 194 4.07 7.18 9.86
CA ALA A 194 3.22 6.26 9.12
C ALA A 194 2.74 6.86 7.80
N ILE A 195 2.42 8.16 7.77
CA ILE A 195 2.06 8.87 6.54
C ILE A 195 3.23 8.85 5.55
N ASP A 196 4.42 9.27 5.98
CA ASP A 196 5.59 9.40 5.13
C ASP A 196 6.03 8.04 4.56
N LEU A 197 6.10 7.00 5.39
CA LEU A 197 6.50 5.65 4.95
C LEU A 197 5.54 5.08 3.90
N ASN A 198 4.23 5.26 4.09
CA ASN A 198 3.25 4.75 3.13
C ASN A 198 3.20 5.60 1.85
N ALA A 199 3.31 6.92 1.94
CA ALA A 199 3.35 7.80 0.78
C ALA A 199 4.58 7.52 -0.10
N GLN A 200 5.77 7.43 0.51
CA GLN A 200 7.02 7.09 -0.20
C GLN A 200 6.97 5.67 -0.77
N GLY A 201 6.44 4.71 -0.02
CA GLY A 201 6.25 3.34 -0.49
C GLY A 201 5.34 3.25 -1.72
N LEU A 202 4.20 3.96 -1.70
CA LEU A 202 3.28 4.03 -2.84
C LEU A 202 3.91 4.72 -4.05
N ALA A 203 4.69 5.79 -3.86
CA ALA A 203 5.35 6.49 -4.95
C ALA A 203 6.44 5.64 -5.63
N CYS A 204 7.27 4.96 -4.84
CA CYS A 204 8.28 4.02 -5.35
C CYS A 204 7.63 2.84 -6.10
N TYR A 205 6.53 2.30 -5.56
CA TYR A 205 5.74 1.28 -6.26
C TYR A 205 5.22 1.78 -7.63
N ALA A 206 4.68 3.00 -7.65
CA ALA A 206 4.04 3.55 -8.84
C ALA A 206 5.04 3.75 -9.98
N ILE A 207 6.21 4.33 -9.71
CA ILE A 207 7.22 4.57 -10.75
C ILE A 207 7.76 3.25 -11.32
N ILE A 208 8.01 2.24 -10.47
CA ILE A 208 8.45 0.91 -10.91
C ILE A 208 7.39 0.24 -11.80
N CYS A 209 6.10 0.41 -11.49
CA CYS A 209 5.03 -0.11 -12.35
C CYS A 209 5.01 0.55 -13.72
N GLN A 210 5.15 1.89 -13.76
CA GLN A 210 5.13 2.64 -15.02
C GLN A 210 6.33 2.31 -15.92
N GLU A 211 7.52 2.13 -15.35
CA GLU A 211 8.71 1.65 -16.09
C GLU A 211 8.47 0.30 -16.79
N ASN A 212 7.58 -0.52 -16.22
CA ASN A 212 7.29 -1.88 -16.67
C ASN A 212 5.90 -2.01 -17.35
N GLY A 213 5.23 -0.91 -17.68
CA GLY A 213 4.01 -0.90 -18.50
C GLY A 213 2.72 -1.24 -17.76
N LEU A 214 2.73 -1.19 -16.43
CA LEU A 214 1.55 -1.40 -15.61
C LEU A 214 1.06 -0.06 -15.04
N VAL A 215 -0.22 0.27 -15.26
CA VAL A 215 -0.87 1.41 -14.58
C VAL A 215 -0.93 1.14 -13.08
N PRO A 216 -0.31 1.94 -12.20
CA PRO A 216 -0.40 1.73 -10.76
C PRO A 216 -1.73 2.26 -10.20
N ILE A 217 -2.46 1.40 -9.49
CA ILE A 217 -3.52 1.81 -8.58
C ILE A 217 -2.88 2.12 -7.22
N VAL A 218 -2.88 3.40 -6.86
CA VAL A 218 -2.38 3.91 -5.59
C VAL A 218 -3.50 3.79 -4.55
N GLU A 219 -3.35 2.89 -3.57
CA GLU A 219 -4.38 2.59 -2.55
C GLU A 219 -3.91 2.95 -1.13
N PRO A 220 -4.02 4.21 -0.70
CA PRO A 220 -3.81 4.63 0.69
C PRO A 220 -5.10 4.45 1.49
N GLU A 221 -5.38 3.22 1.95
CA GLU A 221 -6.61 2.95 2.71
C GLU A 221 -6.48 3.46 4.15
N ILE A 222 -7.33 4.42 4.51
CA ILE A 222 -7.55 4.81 5.90
C ILE A 222 -8.68 3.95 6.45
N LEU A 223 -8.37 3.16 7.48
CA LEU A 223 -9.32 2.26 8.11
C LEU A 223 -10.42 3.02 8.84
N VAL A 224 -11.63 2.46 8.77
CA VAL A 224 -12.83 3.01 9.40
C VAL A 224 -12.89 2.74 10.91
N ASP A 225 -11.99 1.94 11.47
CA ASP A 225 -12.05 1.52 12.87
C ASP A 225 -12.08 2.72 13.84
N GLY A 226 -13.01 2.66 14.81
CA GLY A 226 -13.09 3.60 15.93
C GLY A 226 -14.30 4.55 15.91
N PRO A 227 -14.41 5.45 16.91
CA PRO A 227 -15.59 6.28 17.15
C PRO A 227 -15.50 7.68 16.52
N HIS A 228 -14.58 7.90 15.58
CA HIS A 228 -14.34 9.22 14.99
C HIS A 228 -15.52 9.68 14.12
N ASP A 229 -15.76 11.00 14.07
CA ASP A 229 -16.75 11.58 13.19
C ASP A 229 -16.23 11.71 11.74
N ILE A 230 -17.13 12.12 10.84
CA ILE A 230 -16.81 12.26 9.42
C ILE A 230 -15.83 13.43 9.16
N ASP A 231 -15.86 14.48 9.99
CA ASP A 231 -14.92 15.60 9.89
C ASP A 231 -13.48 15.16 10.16
N ARG A 232 -13.28 14.31 11.17
CA ARG A 232 -11.97 13.71 11.45
C ARG A 232 -11.50 12.81 10.31
N CYS A 233 -12.39 11.99 9.74
CA CYS A 233 -12.06 11.18 8.57
C CYS A 233 -11.63 12.05 7.38
N ALA A 234 -12.35 13.16 7.13
CA ALA A 234 -12.03 14.09 6.06
C ALA A 234 -10.68 14.75 6.25
N TYR A 235 -10.40 15.25 7.46
CA TYR A 235 -9.12 15.87 7.81
C TYR A 235 -7.96 14.90 7.56
N VAL A 236 -8.05 13.68 8.09
CA VAL A 236 -6.99 12.68 7.90
C VAL A 236 -6.84 12.31 6.43
N SER A 237 -7.95 12.14 5.70
CA SER A 237 -7.93 11.85 4.27
C SER A 237 -7.26 12.95 3.46
N GLU A 238 -7.53 14.23 3.75
CA GLU A 238 -6.86 15.35 3.09
C GLU A 238 -5.34 15.34 3.33
N VAL A 239 -4.91 15.14 4.58
CA VAL A 239 -3.48 15.09 4.95
C VAL A 239 -2.77 13.95 4.23
N VAL A 240 -3.34 12.74 4.26
CA VAL A 240 -2.73 11.55 3.66
C VAL A 240 -2.66 11.67 2.14
N LEU A 241 -3.73 12.13 1.48
CA LEU A 241 -3.74 12.29 0.03
C LEU A 241 -2.77 13.38 -0.43
N ALA A 242 -2.68 14.51 0.30
CA ALA A 242 -1.69 15.54 0.01
C ALA A 242 -0.25 15.00 0.08
N ALA A 243 0.07 14.20 1.11
CA ALA A 243 1.37 13.54 1.24
C ALA A 243 1.64 12.55 0.10
N CYS A 244 0.63 11.75 -0.28
CA CYS A 244 0.74 10.80 -1.40
C CYS A 244 1.04 11.51 -2.71
N TYR A 245 0.30 12.57 -3.07
CA TYR A 245 0.53 13.28 -4.34
C TYR A 245 1.84 14.07 -4.36
N LYS A 246 2.29 14.59 -3.20
CA LYS A 246 3.64 15.15 -3.06
C LYS A 246 4.69 14.08 -3.36
N ALA A 247 4.61 12.91 -2.74
CA ALA A 247 5.55 11.82 -2.98
C ALA A 247 5.51 11.32 -4.43
N LEU A 248 4.33 11.16 -5.04
CA LEU A 248 4.19 10.79 -6.45
C LEU A 248 4.89 11.79 -7.38
N ASN A 249 4.78 13.10 -7.10
CA ASN A 249 5.46 14.13 -7.87
C ASN A 249 6.99 14.08 -7.69
N GLU A 250 7.48 13.87 -6.47
CA GLU A 250 8.92 13.73 -6.16
C GLU A 250 9.54 12.51 -6.83
N HIS A 251 8.77 11.43 -7.04
CA HIS A 251 9.20 10.23 -7.77
C HIS A 251 8.94 10.33 -9.28
N HIS A 252 8.55 11.51 -9.77
CA HIS A 252 8.30 11.78 -11.19
C HIS A 252 7.22 10.88 -11.82
N VAL A 253 6.23 10.46 -11.05
CA VAL A 253 5.16 9.58 -11.54
C VAL A 253 4.26 10.35 -12.52
N LEU A 254 3.97 9.74 -13.67
CA LEU A 254 3.04 10.27 -14.68
C LEU A 254 1.59 10.08 -14.22
N LEU A 255 0.95 11.13 -13.69
CA LEU A 255 -0.38 11.03 -13.08
C LEU A 255 -1.49 10.58 -14.05
N GLU A 256 -1.38 10.96 -15.33
CA GLU A 256 -2.29 10.56 -16.41
C GLU A 256 -2.30 9.04 -16.63
N GLY A 257 -1.21 8.37 -16.25
CA GLY A 257 -1.05 6.93 -16.29
C GLY A 257 -1.19 6.28 -14.92
N THR A 258 -1.93 6.88 -13.98
CA THR A 258 -2.22 6.32 -12.64
C THR A 258 -3.72 6.23 -12.36
N LEU A 259 -4.08 5.54 -11.28
CA LEU A 259 -5.42 5.56 -10.70
C LEU A 259 -5.31 5.71 -9.18
N LEU A 260 -6.29 6.37 -8.56
CA LEU A 260 -6.40 6.45 -7.11
C LEU A 260 -7.49 5.50 -6.60
N LYS A 261 -7.19 4.73 -5.55
CA LYS A 261 -8.16 3.91 -4.83
C LYS A 261 -8.20 4.30 -3.36
N PRO A 262 -8.94 5.37 -3.00
CA PRO A 262 -9.04 5.82 -1.63
C PRO A 262 -10.24 5.15 -0.93
N ASN A 263 -10.28 5.24 0.40
CA ASN A 263 -11.52 5.09 1.14
C ASN A 263 -12.49 6.23 0.79
N MET A 264 -13.79 5.96 0.88
CA MET A 264 -14.78 7.05 1.00
C MET A 264 -14.60 7.73 2.35
N VAL A 265 -14.98 9.00 2.46
CA VAL A 265 -14.94 9.74 3.73
C VAL A 265 -16.22 9.42 4.50
N THR A 266 -16.10 8.62 5.55
CA THR A 266 -17.22 8.15 6.37
C THR A 266 -16.93 8.37 7.86
N PRO A 267 -17.97 8.41 8.72
CA PRO A 267 -17.76 8.22 10.15
C PRO A 267 -17.06 6.89 10.44
N GLY A 268 -16.43 6.80 11.60
CA GLY A 268 -15.83 5.56 12.08
C GLY A 268 -16.87 4.47 12.35
N SER A 269 -16.43 3.22 12.40
CA SER A 269 -17.32 2.06 12.54
C SER A 269 -18.10 2.00 13.85
N ASP A 270 -17.59 2.66 14.91
CA ASP A 270 -18.28 2.79 16.20
C ASP A 270 -19.12 4.07 16.30
N ALA A 271 -19.10 4.93 15.26
CA ALA A 271 -19.87 6.17 15.20
C ALA A 271 -21.22 5.97 14.50
N LYS A 272 -22.11 6.95 14.64
CA LYS A 272 -23.41 6.92 13.97
C LYS A 272 -23.24 7.06 12.45
N LYS A 273 -23.86 6.16 11.69
CA LYS A 273 -23.94 6.28 10.23
C LYS A 273 -24.61 7.58 9.81
N VAL A 274 -24.18 8.11 8.67
CA VAL A 274 -24.75 9.31 8.05
C VAL A 274 -25.33 8.97 6.68
N ALA A 275 -26.11 9.89 6.11
CA ALA A 275 -26.74 9.71 4.81
C ALA A 275 -25.70 9.70 3.66
N PRO A 276 -25.96 9.00 2.54
CA PRO A 276 -25.08 8.97 1.38
C PRO A 276 -24.71 10.34 0.83
N GLU A 277 -25.62 11.32 0.90
CA GLU A 277 -25.41 12.69 0.43
C GLU A 277 -24.32 13.40 1.25
N VAL A 278 -24.26 13.13 2.56
CA VAL A 278 -23.23 13.67 3.45
C VAL A 278 -21.87 13.03 3.13
N ILE A 279 -21.83 11.72 2.95
CA ILE A 279 -20.61 11.00 2.52
C ILE A 279 -20.12 11.56 1.19
N ALA A 280 -21.03 11.81 0.25
CA ALA A 280 -20.71 12.35 -1.06
C ALA A 280 -20.10 13.74 -1.00
N GLU A 281 -20.70 14.66 -0.24
CA GLU A 281 -20.19 16.02 -0.06
C GLU A 281 -18.77 16.01 0.52
N TYR A 282 -18.57 15.28 1.61
CA TYR A 282 -17.28 15.18 2.29
C TYR A 282 -16.23 14.54 1.40
N THR A 283 -16.56 13.42 0.75
CA THR A 283 -15.62 12.69 -0.10
C THR A 283 -15.21 13.53 -1.31
N VAL A 284 -16.16 14.10 -2.05
CA VAL A 284 -15.85 14.89 -3.25
C VAL A 284 -15.06 16.15 -2.88
N ARG A 285 -15.40 16.83 -1.79
CA ARG A 285 -14.66 18.01 -1.29
C ARG A 285 -13.21 17.67 -0.93
N THR A 286 -13.00 16.57 -0.20
CA THR A 286 -11.64 16.11 0.15
C THR A 286 -10.82 15.84 -1.10
N LEU A 287 -11.38 15.16 -2.10
CA LEU A 287 -10.69 14.88 -3.35
C LEU A 287 -10.38 16.16 -4.14
N GLN A 288 -11.32 17.10 -4.22
CA GLN A 288 -11.10 18.43 -4.84
C GLN A 288 -9.95 19.22 -4.23
N ARG A 289 -9.66 19.03 -2.95
CA ARG A 289 -8.58 19.73 -2.24
C ARG A 289 -7.21 19.11 -2.44
N THR A 290 -7.12 17.86 -2.87
CA THR A 290 -5.85 17.11 -2.84
C THR A 290 -5.46 16.42 -4.13
N VAL A 291 -6.42 16.00 -4.96
CA VAL A 291 -6.14 15.22 -6.16
C VAL A 291 -5.90 16.17 -7.35
N PRO A 292 -4.82 16.03 -8.12
CA PRO A 292 -4.63 16.80 -9.35
C PRO A 292 -5.58 16.35 -10.48
N PRO A 293 -6.14 17.27 -11.30
CA PRO A 293 -6.99 16.96 -12.47
C PRO A 293 -6.40 15.97 -13.49
N ALA A 294 -5.08 15.80 -13.52
CA ALA A 294 -4.40 14.89 -14.44
C ALA A 294 -4.70 13.40 -14.18
N VAL A 295 -5.12 13.02 -12.97
CA VAL A 295 -5.47 11.63 -12.64
C VAL A 295 -6.78 11.25 -13.36
N PRO A 296 -6.84 10.25 -14.24
CA PRO A 296 -8.05 10.02 -15.05
C PRO A 296 -9.26 9.52 -14.26
N ALA A 297 -9.04 8.69 -13.23
CA ALA A 297 -10.13 8.11 -12.47
C ALA A 297 -9.76 7.76 -11.01
N ILE A 298 -10.79 7.84 -10.17
CA ILE A 298 -10.78 7.48 -8.76
C ILE A 298 -11.73 6.28 -8.59
N VAL A 299 -11.18 5.14 -8.19
CA VAL A 299 -11.86 3.85 -8.11
C VAL A 299 -11.98 3.41 -6.65
N PHE A 300 -13.03 3.83 -5.96
CA PHE A 300 -13.15 3.68 -4.50
C PHE A 300 -13.08 2.22 -4.03
N LEU A 301 -12.39 1.99 -2.91
CA LEU A 301 -12.55 0.76 -2.15
C LEU A 301 -13.86 0.81 -1.36
N SER A 302 -14.52 -0.35 -1.18
CA SER A 302 -15.75 -0.41 -0.39
C SER A 302 -15.51 -0.41 1.12
N GLY A 303 -14.30 -0.76 1.56
CA GLY A 303 -13.98 -0.91 2.98
C GLY A 303 -14.93 -1.91 3.64
N GLY A 304 -15.48 -1.55 4.80
CA GLY A 304 -16.45 -2.34 5.55
C GLY A 304 -17.92 -2.09 5.20
N GLN A 305 -18.21 -1.30 4.18
CA GLN A 305 -19.58 -0.99 3.78
C GLN A 305 -20.31 -2.24 3.28
N SER A 306 -21.63 -2.28 3.47
CA SER A 306 -22.48 -3.28 2.80
C SER A 306 -22.43 -3.13 1.27
N GLU A 307 -22.91 -4.13 0.53
CA GLU A 307 -22.98 -4.02 -0.93
C GLU A 307 -23.83 -2.82 -1.33
N GLU A 308 -25.00 -2.67 -0.71
CA GLU A 308 -25.94 -1.60 -1.03
C GLU A 308 -25.45 -0.21 -0.60
N GLU A 309 -24.87 -0.10 0.59
CA GLU A 309 -24.29 1.16 1.09
C GLU A 309 -23.19 1.68 0.18
N ALA A 310 -22.29 0.80 -0.28
CA ALA A 310 -21.21 1.19 -1.20
C ALA A 310 -21.75 1.77 -2.52
N THR A 311 -22.84 1.19 -3.06
CA THR A 311 -23.47 1.67 -4.29
C THR A 311 -24.25 2.97 -4.08
N LEU A 312 -25.00 3.09 -2.98
CA LEU A 312 -25.73 4.33 -2.66
C LEU A 312 -24.77 5.51 -2.48
N ASN A 313 -23.65 5.29 -1.78
CA ASN A 313 -22.63 6.32 -1.57
C ASN A 313 -21.95 6.72 -2.89
N LEU A 314 -21.58 5.74 -3.72
CA LEU A 314 -21.03 6.02 -5.05
C LEU A 314 -22.00 6.78 -5.95
N ASN A 315 -23.29 6.40 -5.93
CA ASN A 315 -24.34 7.04 -6.67
C ASN A 315 -24.55 8.50 -6.23
N ALA A 316 -24.55 8.75 -4.92
CA ALA A 316 -24.66 10.10 -4.36
C ALA A 316 -23.49 10.99 -4.79
N MET A 317 -22.25 10.48 -4.81
CA MET A 317 -21.09 11.21 -5.33
C MET A 317 -21.23 11.61 -6.80
N ASN A 318 -21.75 10.70 -7.63
CA ASN A 318 -21.95 10.99 -9.05
C ASN A 318 -23.13 11.94 -9.30
N LYS A 319 -24.19 11.90 -8.47
CA LYS A 319 -25.31 12.86 -8.49
C LYS A 319 -24.93 14.26 -8.01
N LEU A 320 -23.95 14.39 -7.13
CA LEU A 320 -23.57 15.68 -6.53
C LEU A 320 -23.19 16.70 -7.60
N SER A 321 -23.86 17.86 -7.63
CA SER A 321 -23.54 18.95 -8.56
C SER A 321 -22.27 19.70 -8.10
N ALA A 322 -21.10 19.18 -8.46
CA ALA A 322 -19.79 19.75 -8.14
C ALA A 322 -18.78 19.47 -9.25
N LYS A 323 -17.70 20.28 -9.33
CA LYS A 323 -16.60 20.04 -10.28
C LYS A 323 -15.88 18.74 -9.95
N LYS A 324 -15.93 17.77 -10.86
CA LYS A 324 -15.29 16.45 -10.70
C LYS A 324 -14.46 16.20 -11.97
N PRO A 325 -13.19 16.65 -12.03
CA PRO A 325 -12.36 16.53 -13.23
C PRO A 325 -11.86 15.09 -13.47
N TRP A 326 -12.35 14.11 -12.71
CA TRP A 326 -11.99 12.70 -12.77
C TRP A 326 -13.26 11.86 -12.84
N SER A 327 -13.18 10.66 -13.42
CA SER A 327 -14.23 9.66 -13.26
C SER A 327 -14.27 9.15 -11.80
N LEU A 328 -15.46 9.13 -11.19
CA LEU A 328 -15.68 8.53 -9.87
C LEU A 328 -16.35 7.16 -10.04
N SER A 329 -15.59 6.09 -9.81
CA SER A 329 -16.01 4.70 -10.02
C SER A 329 -15.63 3.80 -8.84
N PHE A 330 -15.74 2.50 -9.00
CA PHE A 330 -15.53 1.50 -7.94
C PHE A 330 -14.33 0.59 -8.23
N SER A 331 -13.67 0.13 -7.17
CA SER A 331 -12.79 -1.03 -7.13
C SER A 331 -13.19 -1.91 -5.95
N PHE A 332 -14.25 -2.69 -6.15
CA PHE A 332 -14.95 -3.39 -5.08
C PHE A 332 -14.60 -4.88 -5.06
N GLY A 333 -14.25 -5.37 -3.86
CA GLY A 333 -14.11 -6.79 -3.56
C GLY A 333 -15.37 -7.28 -2.88
N ARG A 334 -15.44 -7.11 -1.55
CA ARG A 334 -16.59 -7.52 -0.72
C ARG A 334 -17.93 -6.99 -1.25
N ALA A 335 -18.01 -5.71 -1.61
CA ALA A 335 -19.25 -5.08 -2.08
C ALA A 335 -19.76 -5.55 -3.46
N LEU A 336 -19.00 -6.39 -4.17
CA LEU A 336 -19.42 -7.07 -5.40
C LEU A 336 -19.57 -8.58 -5.25
N GLN A 337 -19.00 -9.17 -4.19
CA GLN A 337 -18.85 -10.62 -4.08
C GLN A 337 -19.64 -11.24 -2.94
N GLN A 338 -20.13 -10.48 -1.95
CA GLN A 338 -20.69 -11.05 -0.73
C GLN A 338 -21.97 -11.85 -1.02
N SER A 339 -22.94 -11.27 -1.72
CA SER A 339 -24.19 -11.96 -2.06
C SER A 339 -23.95 -13.14 -3.01
N THR A 340 -23.02 -12.98 -3.97
CA THR A 340 -22.56 -14.04 -4.87
C THR A 340 -21.98 -15.22 -4.10
N LEU A 341 -21.11 -14.96 -3.14
CA LEU A 341 -20.46 -15.98 -2.33
C LEU A 341 -21.48 -16.77 -1.49
N LYS A 342 -22.41 -16.07 -0.83
CA LYS A 342 -23.51 -16.70 -0.08
C LYS A 342 -24.44 -17.51 -0.98
N ALA A 343 -24.80 -16.97 -2.14
CA ALA A 343 -25.64 -17.66 -3.11
C ALA A 343 -24.98 -18.94 -3.64
N TRP A 344 -23.67 -18.91 -3.89
CA TRP A 344 -22.92 -20.06 -4.38
C TRP A 344 -22.80 -21.16 -3.33
N ALA A 345 -22.39 -20.82 -2.10
CA ALA A 345 -22.19 -21.76 -0.99
C ALA A 345 -21.30 -22.97 -1.33
N GLY A 346 -20.39 -22.84 -2.31
CA GLY A 346 -19.50 -23.92 -2.77
C GLY A 346 -20.18 -25.01 -3.61
N LYS A 347 -21.44 -24.82 -4.01
CA LYS A 347 -22.27 -25.85 -4.65
C LYS A 347 -22.41 -25.59 -6.14
N THR A 348 -22.19 -26.62 -6.96
CA THR A 348 -22.26 -26.51 -8.43
C THR A 348 -23.69 -26.23 -8.91
N GLU A 349 -24.70 -26.77 -8.22
CA GLU A 349 -26.12 -26.53 -8.49
C GLU A 349 -26.54 -25.06 -8.26
N ASN A 350 -25.75 -24.29 -7.51
CA ASN A 350 -26.04 -22.90 -7.16
C ASN A 350 -25.35 -21.87 -8.08
N VAL A 351 -24.56 -22.32 -9.07
CA VAL A 351 -23.75 -21.42 -9.91
C VAL A 351 -24.60 -20.36 -10.60
N GLU A 352 -25.72 -20.73 -11.22
CA GLU A 352 -26.58 -19.77 -11.93
C GLU A 352 -27.24 -18.76 -10.98
N LYS A 353 -27.63 -19.20 -9.77
CA LYS A 353 -28.14 -18.30 -8.72
C LYS A 353 -27.09 -17.28 -8.30
N ALA A 354 -25.84 -17.72 -8.13
CA ALA A 354 -24.75 -16.83 -7.76
C ALA A 354 -24.36 -15.87 -8.90
N ARG A 355 -24.33 -16.34 -10.14
CA ARG A 355 -24.13 -15.52 -11.35
C ARG A 355 -25.18 -14.40 -11.46
N ALA A 356 -26.45 -14.72 -11.20
CA ALA A 356 -27.52 -13.73 -11.18
C ALA A 356 -27.29 -12.67 -10.09
N ALA A 357 -26.91 -13.08 -8.87
CA ALA A 357 -26.58 -12.15 -7.78
C ALA A 357 -25.39 -11.23 -8.14
N PHE A 358 -24.34 -11.80 -8.74
CA PHE A 358 -23.18 -11.05 -9.19
C PHE A 358 -23.54 -10.00 -10.25
N LEU A 359 -24.32 -10.40 -11.26
CA LEU A 359 -24.77 -9.51 -12.34
C LEU A 359 -25.58 -8.33 -11.79
N VAL A 360 -26.48 -8.57 -10.83
CA VAL A 360 -27.25 -7.52 -10.17
C VAL A 360 -26.32 -6.47 -9.55
N ARG A 361 -25.27 -6.91 -8.83
CA ARG A 361 -24.30 -6.00 -8.21
C ARG A 361 -23.41 -5.28 -9.22
N CYS A 362 -23.01 -5.94 -10.30
CA CYS A 362 -22.28 -5.29 -11.40
C CYS A 362 -23.11 -4.17 -12.04
N LYS A 363 -24.38 -4.45 -12.34
CA LYS A 363 -25.30 -3.47 -12.93
C LYS A 363 -25.59 -2.30 -11.99
N ALA A 364 -25.89 -2.57 -10.71
CA ALA A 364 -26.16 -1.53 -9.72
C ALA A 364 -24.98 -0.56 -9.56
N ASN A 365 -23.76 -1.09 -9.50
CA ASN A 365 -22.56 -0.25 -9.41
C ASN A 365 -22.26 0.50 -10.72
N SER A 366 -22.53 -0.10 -11.89
CA SER A 366 -22.47 0.59 -13.18
C SER A 366 -23.37 1.82 -13.20
N GLU A 367 -24.64 1.67 -12.81
CA GLU A 367 -25.61 2.76 -12.72
C GLU A 367 -25.19 3.82 -11.68
N ALA A 368 -24.57 3.40 -10.57
CA ALA A 368 -24.04 4.32 -9.58
C ALA A 368 -22.88 5.19 -10.11
N THR A 369 -22.05 4.69 -11.03
CA THR A 369 -21.04 5.53 -11.69
C THR A 369 -21.66 6.64 -12.56
N LEU A 370 -22.89 6.44 -13.01
CA LEU A 370 -23.64 7.39 -13.83
C LEU A 370 -24.57 8.29 -13.00
N GLY A 371 -24.65 8.06 -11.68
CA GLY A 371 -25.59 8.77 -10.82
C GLY A 371 -27.06 8.41 -11.10
N THR A 372 -27.33 7.26 -11.72
CA THR A 372 -28.68 6.85 -12.14
C THR A 372 -29.26 5.70 -11.32
N TYR A 373 -28.49 5.14 -10.38
CA TYR A 373 -28.97 4.06 -9.53
C TYR A 373 -30.10 4.53 -8.62
N LYS A 374 -31.16 3.72 -8.53
CA LYS A 374 -32.42 4.07 -7.84
C LYS A 374 -32.62 3.37 -6.50
N GLY A 375 -31.72 2.46 -6.10
CA GLY A 375 -31.90 1.69 -4.86
C GLY A 375 -32.93 0.57 -4.98
N ASP A 376 -33.23 0.14 -6.21
CA ASP A 376 -34.27 -0.84 -6.55
C ASP A 376 -33.71 -2.20 -6.98
N ALA A 377 -32.39 -2.41 -6.82
CA ALA A 377 -31.79 -3.71 -7.08
C ALA A 377 -32.37 -4.76 -6.12
N VAL A 378 -32.71 -5.93 -6.66
CA VAL A 378 -33.11 -7.08 -5.85
C VAL A 378 -31.95 -7.44 -4.92
N LEU A 379 -32.14 -7.21 -3.63
CA LEU A 379 -31.12 -7.48 -2.62
C LEU A 379 -30.98 -9.00 -2.43
N GLY A 380 -29.83 -9.53 -2.83
CA GLY A 380 -29.44 -10.89 -2.49
C GLY A 380 -29.19 -11.04 -0.99
N GLU A 381 -29.16 -12.29 -0.51
CA GLU A 381 -28.82 -12.58 0.88
C GLU A 381 -27.45 -11.96 1.23
N GLY A 382 -27.40 -11.17 2.31
CA GLY A 382 -26.20 -10.47 2.75
C GLY A 382 -25.88 -9.12 2.07
N ALA A 383 -26.67 -8.67 1.08
CA ALA A 383 -26.38 -7.41 0.38
C ALA A 383 -26.43 -6.16 1.27
N ALA A 384 -27.26 -6.18 2.32
CA ALA A 384 -27.39 -5.08 3.30
C ALA A 384 -26.53 -5.27 4.57
N GLU A 385 -25.82 -6.40 4.70
CA GLU A 385 -25.04 -6.69 5.90
C GLU A 385 -23.75 -5.85 5.93
N SER A 386 -23.38 -5.37 7.12
CA SER A 386 -22.07 -4.73 7.31
C SER A 386 -20.96 -5.73 6.99
N LEU A 387 -20.01 -5.31 6.15
CA LEU A 387 -18.87 -6.13 5.75
C LEU A 387 -17.61 -5.78 6.56
N HIS A 388 -17.75 -4.89 7.54
CA HIS A 388 -16.68 -4.47 8.43
C HIS A 388 -16.20 -5.64 9.29
N VAL A 389 -14.88 -5.77 9.38
CA VAL A 389 -14.21 -6.69 10.28
C VAL A 389 -13.20 -5.83 11.04
N LYS A 390 -13.30 -5.80 12.37
CA LYS A 390 -12.41 -5.02 13.21
C LYS A 390 -10.97 -5.50 13.04
N ASP A 391 -10.02 -4.58 12.94
CA ASP A 391 -8.59 -4.86 12.74
C ASP A 391 -8.30 -5.76 11.52
N TYR A 392 -9.00 -5.50 10.40
CA TYR A 392 -8.86 -6.31 9.19
C TYR A 392 -7.49 -6.16 8.53
N ASN A 393 -6.60 -7.13 8.78
CA ASN A 393 -5.35 -7.27 8.05
C ASN A 393 -5.45 -8.31 6.92
N CYS A 394 -5.12 -7.88 5.70
CA CYS A 394 -4.85 -8.77 4.57
C CYS A 394 -3.54 -9.52 4.87
N ILE A 395 -3.64 -10.83 5.14
CA ILE A 395 -2.46 -11.65 5.45
C ILE A 395 -1.66 -11.82 4.15
N GLY A 396 -0.46 -11.23 4.12
CA GLY A 396 0.55 -11.48 3.09
C GLY A 396 1.08 -12.91 3.23
N CYS A 397 1.24 -13.61 2.10
CA CYS A 397 1.79 -14.96 2.10
C CYS A 397 3.32 -14.88 2.16
N CYS A 398 3.89 -14.72 3.35
CA CYS A 398 5.32 -14.93 3.55
C CYS A 398 5.61 -16.45 3.55
N ARG A 399 5.74 -17.03 2.36
CA ARG A 399 6.53 -18.26 2.16
C ARG A 399 7.48 -18.02 1.01
N SER A 400 8.76 -17.93 1.35
CA SER A 400 9.88 -18.05 0.41
C SER A 400 9.78 -19.39 -0.31
N SER A 401 9.34 -19.38 -1.56
CA SER A 401 9.53 -20.51 -2.47
C SER A 401 10.99 -20.51 -2.93
N SER A 402 11.88 -21.10 -2.12
CA SER A 402 13.19 -21.52 -2.57
C SER A 402 13.02 -22.79 -3.42
N SER A 403 12.59 -22.64 -4.67
CA SER A 403 12.71 -23.69 -5.67
C SER A 403 14.05 -23.53 -6.38
N SER A 404 15.05 -24.29 -5.92
CA SER A 404 16.31 -24.47 -6.64
C SER A 404 16.02 -25.16 -7.98
N HIS A 405 15.93 -24.40 -9.06
CA HIS A 405 16.01 -24.93 -10.42
C HIS A 405 17.50 -25.07 -10.78
N SER A 406 18.02 -26.29 -10.71
CA SER A 406 19.28 -26.65 -11.35
C SER A 406 19.06 -26.73 -12.86
N SER A 407 19.61 -25.76 -13.59
CA SER A 407 19.71 -25.80 -15.05
C SER A 407 20.82 -26.77 -15.48
N THR A 408 20.45 -27.81 -16.21
CA THR A 408 21.39 -28.60 -17.03
C THR A 408 20.84 -28.74 -18.43
N SER A 409 21.57 -28.20 -19.40
CA SER A 409 21.34 -28.28 -20.84
C SER A 409 21.42 -29.72 -21.37
N PRO A 410 20.81 -30.04 -22.52
CA PRO A 410 20.82 -31.40 -23.07
C PRO A 410 21.98 -31.61 -24.06
N ALA A 411 22.61 -32.78 -24.00
CA ALA A 411 23.34 -33.37 -25.12
C ALA A 411 23.31 -34.92 -25.03
N ASP A 412 22.87 -35.51 -26.14
CA ASP A 412 23.20 -36.82 -26.72
C ASP A 412 22.94 -38.15 -25.99
N GLY A 413 21.94 -38.87 -26.53
CA GLY A 413 22.12 -40.15 -27.25
C GLY A 413 22.94 -41.29 -26.62
N GLY A 414 22.26 -42.40 -26.27
CA GLY A 414 22.92 -43.69 -26.06
C GLY A 414 22.04 -44.76 -25.40
N THR A 415 21.76 -45.84 -26.14
CA THR A 415 20.99 -47.05 -25.79
C THR A 415 21.51 -47.85 -24.57
N PRO A 416 20.66 -48.65 -23.89
CA PRO A 416 21.01 -49.33 -22.64
C PRO A 416 21.41 -50.81 -22.83
N PRO A 417 22.10 -51.43 -21.85
CA PRO A 417 22.00 -52.87 -21.61
C PRO A 417 21.62 -53.26 -20.16
N PRO A 418 21.21 -54.53 -19.92
CA PRO A 418 20.32 -54.94 -18.82
C PRO A 418 21.06 -55.58 -17.61
N PRO A 419 20.35 -56.03 -16.54
CA PRO A 419 20.85 -56.02 -15.16
C PRO A 419 21.41 -57.37 -14.68
N ARG A 420 22.26 -57.37 -13.64
CA ARG A 420 22.58 -58.57 -12.83
C ARG A 420 22.73 -58.29 -11.33
N ARG A 421 22.30 -59.30 -10.57
CA ARG A 421 22.09 -59.39 -9.11
C ARG A 421 23.36 -59.73 -8.31
N ALA A 422 23.34 -59.28 -7.05
CA ALA A 422 23.71 -59.94 -5.76
C ALA A 422 25.09 -60.59 -5.54
N GLY A 423 25.67 -60.31 -4.36
CA GLY A 423 26.55 -61.25 -3.63
C GLY A 423 27.76 -60.62 -2.93
N ALA A 424 27.90 -60.85 -1.62
CA ALA A 424 28.99 -60.46 -0.70
C ALA A 424 30.35 -61.12 -1.05
N THR A 425 31.56 -60.70 -0.61
CA THR A 425 32.13 -60.60 0.76
C THR A 425 33.57 -60.01 0.77
N ARG A 426 33.86 -58.99 1.64
CA ARG A 426 35.04 -58.64 2.53
C ARG A 426 36.54 -58.98 2.19
N PRO A 427 37.59 -58.41 2.88
CA PRO A 427 37.85 -57.13 3.62
C PRO A 427 39.28 -56.53 3.32
N PRO A 428 40.04 -55.84 4.23
CA PRO A 428 39.87 -54.51 4.89
C PRO A 428 41.09 -53.55 4.74
N VAL A 429 40.92 -52.21 4.92
CA VAL A 429 41.96 -51.33 5.56
C VAL A 429 41.32 -50.12 6.28
N VAL A 430 41.38 -50.17 7.61
CA VAL A 430 41.67 -49.15 8.65
C VAL A 430 41.23 -47.67 8.46
N SER A 431 40.32 -47.23 9.35
CA SER A 431 40.31 -45.87 9.93
C SER A 431 40.45 -45.98 11.47
N PRO A 432 41.04 -45.01 12.19
CA PRO A 432 41.03 -45.01 13.64
C PRO A 432 39.87 -44.20 14.24
N ARG A 433 39.07 -44.90 15.09
CA ARG A 433 38.65 -44.57 16.47
C ARG A 433 37.64 -43.40 16.64
N SER A 434 36.40 -43.50 17.19
CA SER A 434 35.70 -44.33 18.20
C SER A 434 36.48 -44.45 19.53
N CYS A 435 35.92 -44.38 20.76
CA CYS A 435 34.63 -44.81 21.32
C CYS A 435 34.64 -44.40 22.83
N CYS A 436 33.54 -44.20 23.58
CA CYS A 436 32.70 -45.17 24.34
C CYS A 436 32.04 -44.39 25.51
N CYS A 437 30.89 -44.68 26.15
CA CYS A 437 30.05 -45.88 26.35
C CYS A 437 28.63 -45.43 26.82
N ARG A 438 27.51 -45.99 26.30
CA ARG A 438 26.59 -47.02 26.88
C ARG A 438 25.81 -46.59 28.15
N GLY A 439 24.50 -46.84 28.32
CA GLY A 439 23.58 -47.78 27.65
C GLY A 439 22.08 -47.50 27.93
N ALA A 440 21.23 -48.27 27.24
CA ALA A 440 19.76 -48.26 27.19
C ALA A 440 19.13 -49.19 28.28
N PRO A 441 17.81 -49.58 28.31
CA PRO A 441 16.66 -49.28 27.42
C PRO A 441 15.22 -49.16 28.08
N ALA A 442 14.20 -48.90 27.22
CA ALA A 442 12.78 -49.35 27.24
C ALA A 442 11.79 -48.84 28.35
N ALA A 443 10.44 -48.73 28.22
CA ALA A 443 9.43 -48.70 27.14
C ALA A 443 8.03 -48.33 27.75
N SER A 444 7.13 -47.77 26.93
CA SER A 444 5.64 -47.93 26.86
C SER A 444 4.63 -47.59 28.02
N TRP A 445 3.69 -46.67 27.67
CA TRP A 445 2.19 -46.72 27.68
C TRP A 445 1.29 -46.86 28.96
N ARG A 446 0.22 -46.00 28.97
CA ARG A 446 -1.22 -46.16 29.38
C ARG A 446 -1.81 -45.50 30.67
N HIS A 447 -2.90 -44.74 30.41
CA HIS A 447 -4.25 -44.60 31.03
C HIS A 447 -4.55 -44.19 32.50
N ALA A 448 -5.34 -43.10 32.58
CA ALA A 448 -6.70 -42.96 33.14
C ALA A 448 -6.99 -42.69 34.65
N SER A 449 -7.82 -41.65 34.82
CA SER A 449 -8.98 -41.47 35.73
C SER A 449 -8.79 -41.21 37.23
N ARG A 450 -9.38 -40.09 37.70
CA ARG A 450 -10.37 -40.01 38.82
C ARG A 450 -10.75 -38.55 39.18
N THR A 451 -12.04 -38.22 39.09
CA THR A 451 -12.78 -37.24 39.93
C THR A 451 -13.11 -37.88 41.29
N PRO A 452 -13.65 -37.23 42.38
CA PRO A 452 -14.66 -36.14 42.36
C PRO A 452 -14.74 -35.16 43.58
N THR A 453 -15.78 -34.30 43.57
CA THR A 453 -16.44 -33.55 44.70
C THR A 453 -15.74 -32.29 45.23
N CYS A 454 -16.40 -31.21 45.72
CA CYS A 454 -17.80 -30.94 46.05
C CYS A 454 -18.11 -29.41 46.10
N ARG A 455 -19.28 -29.04 45.54
CA ARG A 455 -20.29 -28.00 45.83
C ARG A 455 -20.13 -26.87 46.90
N ARG A 456 -20.83 -25.76 46.53
CA ARG A 456 -21.62 -24.76 47.32
C ARG A 456 -20.85 -23.57 47.92
N ARG A 457 -21.41 -22.37 48.11
CA ARG A 457 -22.51 -21.53 47.54
C ARG A 457 -22.49 -20.22 48.36
N ARG A 458 -22.87 -19.10 47.73
CA ARG A 458 -23.63 -17.94 48.30
C ARG A 458 -22.95 -16.78 49.06
N ASN A 459 -23.35 -15.59 48.57
CA ASN A 459 -23.76 -14.33 49.24
C ASN A 459 -22.68 -13.46 49.90
N ALA A 460 -22.30 -12.30 49.34
CA ALA A 460 -22.98 -10.98 49.29
C ALA A 460 -22.64 -10.09 50.53
N PRO A 461 -22.99 -8.79 50.58
CA PRO A 461 -22.07 -7.65 50.38
C PRO A 461 -22.05 -6.68 51.59
N ARG A 462 -21.19 -5.64 51.55
CA ARG A 462 -21.29 -4.32 52.26
C ARG A 462 -19.92 -3.65 52.30
N THR A 463 -19.67 -2.34 52.38
CA THR A 463 -20.33 -1.03 52.15
C THR A 463 -19.27 -0.01 52.60
N THR A 464 -19.29 1.22 52.04
CA THR A 464 -18.90 2.52 52.70
C THR A 464 -17.43 2.67 53.14
N THR A 465 -16.69 3.78 52.98
CA THR A 465 -16.97 5.22 53.08
C THR A 465 -15.67 5.98 52.73
N ARG A 466 -15.78 7.16 52.09
CA ARG A 466 -14.79 8.26 52.11
C ARG A 466 -15.02 9.09 53.40
N PRO A 467 -14.06 9.89 53.96
CA PRO A 467 -13.63 11.14 53.32
C PRO A 467 -12.23 11.76 53.70
N THR A 468 -11.80 12.73 52.87
CA THR A 468 -11.09 14.02 53.11
C THR A 468 -9.73 14.21 53.84
N ALA A 469 -8.82 14.87 53.09
CA ALA A 469 -8.08 16.13 53.36
C ALA A 469 -6.65 16.16 53.98
N GLY A 470 -5.82 17.06 53.39
CA GLY A 470 -4.50 17.55 53.83
C GLY A 470 -3.31 16.82 53.18
N GLY A 471 -2.29 17.40 52.56
CA GLY A 471 -1.76 18.76 52.50
C GLY A 471 -0.22 18.65 52.44
N SER A 472 0.42 19.35 51.50
CA SER A 472 1.86 19.70 51.41
C SER A 472 2.96 18.61 51.25
N GLY A 473 3.74 18.75 50.17
CA GLY A 473 5.21 18.91 50.29
C GLY A 473 6.11 17.69 50.03
N CYS A 474 6.93 17.82 48.97
CA CYS A 474 8.29 17.29 48.80
C CYS A 474 8.53 15.76 48.71
N GLY A 475 9.28 15.37 47.67
CA GLY A 475 10.30 14.33 47.80
C GLY A 475 10.22 13.11 46.87
N ARG A 476 11.07 13.14 45.85
CA ARG A 476 11.88 12.04 45.26
C ARG A 476 11.37 10.58 45.29
N THR A 477 11.37 10.05 44.07
CA THR A 477 11.43 8.67 43.55
C THR A 477 12.09 7.56 44.41
N PRO A 478 11.72 6.28 44.18
CA PRO A 478 12.29 5.11 44.84
C PRO A 478 13.66 4.66 44.28
N ARG A 479 14.52 4.18 45.19
CA ARG A 479 15.70 3.30 45.00
C ARG A 479 15.24 1.89 44.56
N SER A 480 16.04 1.02 43.95
CA SER A 480 17.31 1.07 43.21
C SER A 480 17.55 -0.37 42.75
N TRP A 481 17.90 -0.55 41.49
CA TRP A 481 18.54 -1.78 41.00
C TRP A 481 19.99 -1.82 41.49
N THR A 482 20.45 -3.01 41.89
CA THR A 482 21.80 -3.28 42.40
C THR A 482 22.85 -3.21 41.30
N THR A 483 23.95 -2.51 41.58
CA THR A 483 25.16 -2.33 40.75
C THR A 483 26.24 -3.36 41.06
N PRO A 484 27.17 -3.63 40.12
CA PRO A 484 28.57 -3.80 40.43
C PRO A 484 29.34 -2.49 40.18
N SER A 485 30.34 -2.25 41.01
CA SER A 485 31.03 -0.99 41.21
C SER A 485 32.09 -0.63 40.15
N SER A 486 32.26 0.70 40.01
CA SER A 486 33.50 1.45 39.73
C SER A 486 34.13 1.39 38.34
N ARG A 487 33.67 2.30 37.45
CA ARG A 487 34.44 3.36 36.74
C ARG A 487 33.68 3.82 35.47
N ALA A 488 33.44 5.14 35.38
CA ALA A 488 33.15 5.99 34.21
C ALA A 488 31.86 6.84 34.37
N PRO A 489 31.96 8.17 34.55
CA PRO A 489 30.91 9.07 34.12
C PRO A 489 30.90 9.17 32.58
N CYS A 490 29.70 9.42 32.02
CA CYS A 490 29.38 9.92 30.68
C CYS A 490 29.82 9.13 29.42
N VAL A 491 28.96 8.25 28.92
CA VAL A 491 28.86 7.96 27.47
C VAL A 491 27.70 8.75 26.82
N ALA A 492 26.70 9.16 27.61
CA ALA A 492 25.51 9.86 27.11
C ALA A 492 25.73 11.34 26.75
N ASP A 493 26.76 12.01 27.31
CA ASP A 493 27.05 13.42 27.04
C ASP A 493 28.07 13.64 25.91
N GLN A 494 28.72 12.58 25.41
CA GLN A 494 29.81 12.70 24.42
C GLN A 494 29.34 12.73 22.95
N LEU A 495 28.03 12.66 22.69
CA LEU A 495 27.47 12.53 21.33
C LEU A 495 26.27 13.45 21.05
N ARG A 496 26.05 14.49 21.85
CA ARG A 496 24.96 15.45 21.62
C ARG A 496 25.40 16.59 20.70
N LEU A 497 24.60 16.85 19.67
CA LEU A 497 24.76 17.96 18.75
C LEU A 497 23.70 19.03 19.03
N VAL A 498 24.07 20.30 18.88
CA VAL A 498 23.20 21.47 19.01
C VAL A 498 23.23 22.23 17.69
N PHE A 499 22.07 22.63 17.18
CA PHE A 499 21.97 23.43 15.97
C PHE A 499 22.29 24.90 16.26
N ASP A 500 23.29 25.46 15.59
CA ASP A 500 23.62 26.88 15.64
C ASP A 500 22.96 27.61 14.47
N HIS A 501 21.98 28.45 14.80
CA HIS A 501 21.23 29.23 13.81
C HIS A 501 22.06 30.32 13.11
N ALA A 502 23.14 30.81 13.73
CA ALA A 502 24.01 31.82 13.13
C ALA A 502 24.98 31.18 12.12
N ALA A 503 25.45 29.97 12.40
CA ALA A 503 26.30 29.20 11.49
C ALA A 503 25.51 28.41 10.42
N GLY A 504 24.23 28.14 10.68
CA GLY A 504 23.37 27.30 9.86
C GLY A 504 23.80 25.84 9.87
N ASP A 505 24.41 25.36 10.95
CA ASP A 505 24.99 24.01 11.06
C ASP A 505 24.93 23.46 12.49
N TYR A 506 25.23 22.17 12.68
CA TYR A 506 25.28 21.55 14.02
C TYR A 506 26.70 21.51 14.58
N HIS A 507 26.82 21.71 15.89
CA HIS A 507 28.08 21.66 16.62
C HIS A 507 27.96 20.84 17.91
N GLY A 508 29.09 20.38 18.45
CA GLY A 508 29.14 19.73 19.76
C GLY A 508 28.73 20.68 20.89
N VAL A 509 28.19 20.12 21.97
CA VAL A 509 27.84 20.88 23.19
C VAL A 509 29.10 21.54 23.78
N PRO A 510 29.05 22.78 24.29
CA PRO A 510 30.22 23.44 24.88
C PRO A 510 30.92 22.57 25.93
N GLY A 511 32.23 22.35 25.76
CA GLY A 511 33.06 21.50 26.61
C GLY A 511 33.21 20.04 26.15
N VAL A 512 32.62 19.66 25.01
CA VAL A 512 32.81 18.35 24.36
C VAL A 512 33.73 18.50 23.15
N GLU A 513 34.95 17.96 23.23
CA GLU A 513 35.87 17.85 22.09
C GLU A 513 35.75 16.47 21.43
N THR A 514 35.28 16.43 20.18
CA THR A 514 35.20 15.20 19.38
C THR A 514 36.47 15.01 18.55
N ARG A 515 37.08 13.82 18.60
CA ARG A 515 38.33 13.50 17.85
C ARG A 515 38.12 13.23 16.35
N VAL A 516 36.88 13.26 15.88
CA VAL A 516 36.52 13.06 14.48
C VAL A 516 36.32 14.43 13.86
N LEU A 517 37.18 14.78 12.89
CA LEU A 517 37.04 15.99 12.07
C LEU A 517 35.66 15.97 11.39
N ASP A 518 34.96 17.10 11.43
CA ASP A 518 33.65 17.31 10.81
C ASP A 518 32.48 16.46 11.36
N PHE A 519 32.63 15.88 12.56
CA PHE A 519 31.52 15.18 13.21
C PHE A 519 30.38 16.14 13.56
N GLY A 520 29.22 15.94 12.93
CA GLY A 520 28.03 16.74 13.13
C GLY A 520 27.88 17.91 12.17
N SER A 521 28.81 18.20 11.26
CA SER A 521 28.61 19.24 10.24
C SER A 521 27.89 18.68 9.01
N THR A 522 26.88 19.41 8.52
CA THR A 522 26.22 19.14 7.23
C THR A 522 27.12 19.46 6.02
N ARG A 523 28.21 20.21 6.23
CA ARG A 523 29.17 20.58 5.18
C ARG A 523 30.21 19.50 4.90
N GLY A 524 30.46 18.59 5.85
CA GLY A 524 31.38 17.46 5.67
C GLY A 524 30.85 16.33 4.78
N PHE A 525 29.53 16.26 4.54
CA PHE A 525 28.90 15.21 3.72
C PHE A 525 28.87 15.53 2.22
N LEU A 526 29.12 16.77 1.82
CA LEU A 526 28.98 17.24 0.42
C LEU A 526 30.29 17.79 -0.17
N ALA A 527 31.41 17.67 0.54
CA ALA A 527 32.68 18.19 0.06
C ALA A 527 33.48 17.07 -0.63
N ASP A 528 33.52 17.10 -1.96
CA ASP A 528 34.56 16.41 -2.75
C ASP A 528 35.92 17.06 -2.44
N VAL A 529 36.54 16.71 -1.32
CA VAL A 529 37.90 17.12 -0.98
C VAL A 529 38.82 15.93 -1.18
N PRO A 530 39.86 16.02 -2.04
CA PRO A 530 40.87 14.98 -2.14
C PRO A 530 41.53 14.76 -0.78
N ALA A 531 41.63 13.50 -0.36
CA ALA A 531 42.23 13.10 0.90
C ALA A 531 43.56 13.82 1.16
N ASN A 532 43.61 14.64 2.21
CA ASN A 532 44.83 15.30 2.64
C ASN A 532 45.73 14.26 3.34
N SER A 533 46.50 13.52 2.56
CA SER A 533 47.37 12.42 2.98
C SER A 533 48.66 12.88 3.68
N SER A 534 48.63 13.99 4.44
CA SER A 534 49.84 14.60 5.02
C SER A 534 49.79 14.87 6.52
N ALA A 535 48.75 14.43 7.25
CA ALA A 535 48.70 14.56 8.71
C ALA A 535 48.76 13.20 9.43
N ARG A 536 49.84 12.42 9.20
CA ARG A 536 50.33 11.51 10.26
C ARG A 536 50.98 12.39 11.33
N ARG A 537 50.30 12.61 12.45
CA ARG A 537 50.97 13.02 13.69
C ARG A 537 50.63 12.02 14.77
N ASP A 538 51.68 11.34 15.21
CA ASP A 538 51.74 10.44 16.33
C ASP A 538 51.16 11.09 17.59
N TYR A 539 50.21 10.41 18.21
CA TYR A 539 49.94 10.59 19.64
C TYR A 539 49.75 9.22 20.27
N CYS A 540 50.87 8.67 20.74
CA CYS A 540 50.91 7.61 21.74
C CYS A 540 50.33 8.12 23.07
N LEU A 541 49.58 7.24 23.72
CA LEU A 541 49.02 7.39 25.06
C LEU A 541 50.12 7.53 26.13
N PRO A 542 49.81 8.20 27.24
CA PRO A 542 49.96 7.60 28.57
C PRO A 542 48.63 7.09 29.12
#